data_AF-A0A160KQ95-F1
#
_entry.id   AF-A0A160KQ95-F1
#
_cell.length_a   1.000
_cell.length_b   1.000
_cell.length_c   1.000
_cell.angle_alpha   90.00
_cell.angle_beta   90.00
_cell.angle_gamma   90.00
#
_symmetry.space_group_name_H-M   'P 1'
#
loop_
_entity.id
_entity.type
_entity.pdbx_description
1 polymer ?
#
loop_
_entity_poly.entity_id
_entity_poly.type
_entity_poly.pdbx_seq_one_letter_code
_entity_poly.pdbx_strand_id
1 'polypeptide(L)'
;MASTEVAVEIPAVSDASPSRRRPAVPAESAIQARVALLIDSLGSGAELARLLDVHRGQPSQWSKGNEQPAPRTIQLLLDLDYVMAKARQAWSGRAAIDWLTGSCALLDGARPIDVLKASGSTPVVQALDVAMA
;
A
#
# COMPACT_ATOMS: atom_id res chain seq x y z
N MET A 1 5.91 11.39 62.42
CA MET A 1 5.64 11.21 60.98
C MET A 1 4.64 10.08 60.85
N ALA A 2 3.37 10.39 60.59
CA ALA A 2 2.32 9.40 60.38
C ALA A 2 1.96 9.43 58.90
N SER A 3 2.24 8.34 58.19
CA SER A 3 1.82 8.16 56.79
C SER A 3 0.45 7.50 56.78
N THR A 4 -0.56 8.24 56.34
CA THR A 4 -1.89 7.71 56.02
C THR A 4 -1.86 7.16 54.59
N GLU A 5 -2.05 5.86 54.45
CA GLU A 5 -2.28 5.21 53.16
C GLU A 5 -3.78 5.31 52.82
N VAL A 6 -4.12 5.98 51.72
CA VAL A 6 -5.49 6.07 51.21
C VAL A 6 -5.67 4.97 50.17
N ALA A 7 -6.44 3.95 50.51
CA ALA A 7 -6.87 2.91 49.57
C ALA A 7 -7.93 3.48 48.61
N VAL A 8 -7.66 3.44 47.31
CA VAL A 8 -8.62 3.77 46.24
C VAL A 8 -9.32 2.49 45.82
N GLU A 9 -10.61 2.39 46.16
CA GLU A 9 -11.49 1.32 45.69
C GLU A 9 -12.01 1.66 44.29
N ILE A 10 -11.65 0.84 43.29
CA ILE A 10 -12.13 0.96 41.91
C ILE A 10 -13.36 0.04 41.76
N PRO A 11 -14.53 0.54 41.34
CA PRO A 11 -15.71 -0.32 41.21
C PRO A 11 -15.60 -1.24 40.00
N ALA A 12 -16.13 -2.46 40.16
CA ALA A 12 -16.16 -3.50 39.14
C ALA A 12 -16.98 -3.09 37.91
N VAL A 13 -16.39 -3.25 36.73
CA VAL A 13 -17.06 -3.02 35.43
C VAL A 13 -18.05 -4.17 35.19
N SER A 14 -19.34 -3.81 35.10
CA SER A 14 -20.44 -4.76 34.85
C SER A 14 -20.31 -5.43 33.49
N ASP A 15 -20.45 -6.75 33.48
CA ASP A 15 -20.30 -7.65 32.34
C ASP A 15 -21.44 -7.46 31.33
N ALA A 16 -21.14 -6.78 30.21
CA ALA A 16 -22.06 -6.64 29.10
C ALA A 16 -22.06 -7.93 28.27
N SER A 17 -23.15 -8.69 28.36
CA SER A 17 -23.41 -9.93 27.62
C SER A 17 -23.09 -9.81 26.12
N PRO A 18 -22.41 -10.80 25.49
CA PRO A 18 -21.98 -10.69 24.10
C PRO A 18 -23.18 -10.83 23.17
N SER A 19 -23.63 -9.70 22.61
CA SER A 19 -24.57 -9.72 21.50
C SER A 19 -23.98 -10.54 20.36
N ARG A 20 -24.74 -11.55 19.88
CA ARG A 20 -24.35 -12.41 18.76
C ARG A 20 -23.88 -11.54 17.59
N ARG A 21 -22.58 -11.59 17.29
CA ARG A 21 -22.01 -10.94 16.10
C ARG A 21 -22.74 -11.49 14.88
N ARG A 22 -23.49 -10.62 14.20
CA ARG A 22 -23.95 -10.83 12.83
C ARG A 22 -22.71 -11.24 12.00
N PRO A 23 -22.75 -12.28 11.16
CA PRO A 23 -21.60 -12.57 10.32
C PRO A 23 -21.34 -11.33 9.48
N ALA A 24 -20.17 -10.70 9.68
CA ALA A 24 -19.76 -9.61 8.83
C ALA A 24 -19.69 -10.20 7.42
N VAL A 25 -20.41 -9.61 6.46
CA VAL A 25 -20.00 -9.67 5.06
C VAL A 25 -18.50 -9.34 5.09
N PRO A 26 -17.59 -10.16 4.52
CA PRO A 26 -16.17 -9.86 4.60
C PRO A 26 -16.00 -8.45 4.04
N ALA A 27 -15.72 -7.48 4.92
CA ALA A 27 -15.40 -6.15 4.48
C ALA A 27 -14.18 -6.32 3.57
N GLU A 28 -14.27 -5.80 2.35
CA GLU A 28 -13.16 -5.83 1.41
C GLU A 28 -11.89 -5.39 2.15
N SER A 29 -10.84 -6.21 2.11
CA SER A 29 -9.63 -5.86 2.83
C SER A 29 -9.04 -4.58 2.24
N ALA A 30 -8.42 -3.73 3.05
CA ALA A 30 -7.76 -2.52 2.55
C ALA A 30 -6.76 -2.82 1.42
N ILE A 31 -6.15 -4.02 1.43
CA ILE A 31 -5.25 -4.48 0.38
C ILE A 31 -5.99 -4.81 -0.92
N GLN A 32 -7.16 -5.45 -0.85
CA GLN A 32 -8.00 -5.74 -2.03
C GLN A 32 -8.38 -4.44 -2.76
N ALA A 33 -8.88 -3.45 -2.02
CA ALA A 33 -9.28 -2.16 -2.56
C ALA A 33 -8.10 -1.43 -3.23
N ARG A 34 -6.92 -1.51 -2.60
CA ARG A 34 -5.70 -0.88 -3.09
C ARG A 34 -5.14 -1.56 -4.35
N VAL A 35 -5.22 -2.88 -4.44
CA VAL A 35 -4.90 -3.61 -5.68
C VAL A 35 -5.87 -3.21 -6.79
N ALA A 36 -7.18 -3.15 -6.51
CA ALA A 36 -8.17 -2.73 -7.50
C ALA A 36 -7.90 -1.30 -8.01
N LEU A 37 -7.59 -0.37 -7.11
CA LEU A 37 -7.23 1.00 -7.46
C LEU A 37 -5.98 1.08 -8.36
N LEU A 38 -4.96 0.29 -8.06
CA LEU A 38 -3.75 0.21 -8.89
C LEU A 38 -4.02 -0.41 -10.25
N ILE A 39 -4.88 -1.44 -10.33
CA ILE A 39 -5.29 -2.05 -11.60
C ILE A 39 -5.98 -1.02 -12.50
N ASP A 40 -6.95 -0.29 -11.95
CA ASP A 40 -7.68 0.76 -12.66
C ASP A 40 -6.72 1.88 -13.11
N SER A 41 -5.90 2.34 -12.18
CA SER A 41 -4.86 3.34 -12.41
C SER A 41 -3.90 2.97 -13.55
N LEU A 42 -3.41 1.74 -13.57
CA LEU A 42 -2.45 1.27 -14.58
C LEU A 42 -3.14 0.81 -15.87
N GLY A 43 -4.47 0.75 -15.87
CA GLY A 43 -5.32 0.26 -16.94
C GLY A 43 -5.44 -1.27 -17.01
N SER A 44 -4.59 -2.04 -16.31
CA SER A 44 -4.74 -3.50 -16.26
C SER A 44 -3.99 -4.16 -15.10
N GLY A 45 -4.49 -5.33 -14.69
CA GLY A 45 -3.78 -6.21 -13.76
C GLY A 45 -2.53 -6.86 -14.36
N ALA A 46 -2.46 -6.99 -15.68
CA ALA A 46 -1.26 -7.47 -16.36
C ALA A 46 -0.10 -6.47 -16.23
N GLU A 47 -0.39 -5.16 -16.33
CA GLU A 47 0.62 -4.12 -16.13
C GLU A 47 1.08 -4.07 -14.67
N LEU A 48 0.15 -4.17 -13.72
CA LEU A 48 0.51 -4.28 -12.30
C LEU A 48 1.40 -5.52 -12.04
N ALA A 49 1.06 -6.67 -12.63
CA ALA A 49 1.87 -7.87 -12.51
C ALA A 49 3.29 -7.68 -13.05
N ARG A 50 3.43 -7.01 -14.20
CA ARG A 50 4.71 -6.70 -14.83
C ARG A 50 5.57 -5.78 -13.97
N LEU A 51 4.98 -4.74 -13.38
CA LEU A 51 5.71 -3.80 -12.51
C LEU A 51 6.20 -4.45 -11.23
N LEU A 52 5.38 -5.33 -10.63
CA LEU A 52 5.70 -6.03 -9.39
C LEU A 52 6.54 -7.30 -9.56
N ASP A 53 6.76 -7.73 -10.81
CA ASP A 53 7.46 -8.98 -11.16
C ASP A 53 6.76 -10.22 -10.54
N VAL A 54 5.45 -10.31 -10.76
CA VAL A 54 4.60 -11.41 -10.28
C VAL A 54 3.84 -12.07 -11.41
N HIS A 55 3.23 -13.23 -11.13
CA HIS A 55 2.47 -13.94 -12.16
C HIS A 55 1.27 -13.12 -12.63
N ARG A 56 1.04 -13.10 -13.96
CA ARG A 56 0.04 -12.25 -14.65
C ARG A 56 -1.37 -12.25 -14.06
N GLY A 57 -1.79 -13.38 -13.48
CA GLY A 57 -3.14 -13.57 -12.94
C GLY A 57 -3.29 -13.16 -11.47
N GLN A 58 -2.19 -13.01 -10.74
CA GLN A 58 -2.23 -12.79 -9.29
C GLN A 58 -2.91 -11.48 -8.91
N PRO A 59 -2.65 -10.32 -9.55
CA PRO A 59 -3.34 -9.09 -9.19
C PRO A 59 -4.86 -9.17 -9.27
N SER A 60 -5.39 -9.86 -10.29
CA SER A 60 -6.83 -10.08 -10.42
C SER A 60 -7.40 -11.04 -9.38
N GLN A 61 -6.61 -11.99 -8.87
CA GLN A 61 -7.04 -12.85 -7.76
C GLN A 61 -6.99 -12.10 -6.43
N TRP A 62 -5.96 -11.27 -6.22
CA TRP A 62 -5.84 -10.42 -5.05
C TRP A 62 -6.97 -9.40 -4.97
N SER A 63 -7.32 -8.73 -6.07
CA SER A 63 -8.43 -7.76 -6.08
C SER A 63 -9.79 -8.40 -5.80
N LYS A 64 -9.95 -9.70 -6.05
CA LYS A 64 -11.16 -10.48 -5.74
C LYS A 64 -11.14 -11.10 -4.35
N GLY A 65 -10.02 -11.01 -3.64
CA GLY A 65 -9.82 -11.69 -2.36
C GLY A 65 -9.69 -13.21 -2.44
N ASN A 66 -9.45 -13.77 -3.63
CA ASN A 66 -9.27 -15.21 -3.83
C ASN A 66 -7.87 -15.69 -3.42
N GLU A 67 -6.92 -14.77 -3.38
CA GLU A 67 -5.52 -15.01 -3.02
C GLU A 67 -5.02 -13.81 -2.21
N GLN A 68 -4.15 -14.04 -1.23
CA GLN A 68 -3.53 -12.98 -0.45
C GLN A 68 -2.09 -12.75 -0.96
N PRO A 69 -1.68 -11.52 -1.28
CA PRO A 69 -0.30 -11.25 -1.63
C PRO A 69 0.63 -11.56 -0.44
N ALA A 70 1.85 -12.02 -0.73
CA ALA A 70 2.88 -12.22 0.29
C ALA A 70 3.22 -10.89 0.99
N PRO A 71 3.70 -10.89 2.26
CA PRO A 71 4.00 -9.66 3.00
C PRO A 71 4.92 -8.68 2.27
N ARG A 72 5.96 -9.18 1.59
CA ARG A 72 6.86 -8.35 0.78
C ARG A 72 6.15 -7.69 -0.40
N THR A 73 5.26 -8.43 -1.07
CA THR A 73 4.45 -7.92 -2.18
C THR A 73 3.43 -6.90 -1.70
N ILE A 74 2.84 -7.10 -0.51
CA ILE A 74 1.99 -6.09 0.13
C ILE A 74 2.78 -4.80 0.30
N GLN A 75 3.97 -4.84 0.89
CA GLN A 75 4.78 -3.64 1.08
C GLN A 75 5.09 -2.93 -0.25
N LEU A 76 5.51 -3.68 -1.28
CA LEU A 76 5.79 -3.13 -2.60
C LEU A 76 4.54 -2.53 -3.28
N LEU A 77 3.37 -3.16 -3.12
CA LEU A 77 2.09 -2.60 -3.55
C LEU A 77 1.83 -1.25 -2.87
N LEU A 78 2.10 -1.16 -1.57
CA LEU A 78 1.86 0.07 -0.83
C LEU A 78 2.79 1.19 -1.31
N ASP A 79 4.07 0.86 -1.49
CA ASP A 79 5.08 1.78 -2.00
C ASP A 79 4.77 2.25 -3.42
N LEU A 80 4.34 1.34 -4.30
CA LEU A 80 3.94 1.69 -5.68
C LEU A 80 2.71 2.60 -5.71
N ASP A 81 1.71 2.31 -4.90
CA ASP A 81 0.50 3.15 -4.79
C ASP A 81 0.85 4.57 -4.33
N TYR A 82 1.74 4.70 -3.33
CA TYR A 82 2.21 6.01 -2.88
C TYR A 82 2.95 6.78 -3.99
N VAL A 83 3.91 6.12 -4.65
CA VAL A 83 4.67 6.74 -5.75
C VAL A 83 3.75 7.14 -6.91
N MET A 84 2.78 6.29 -7.26
CA MET A 84 1.83 6.56 -8.35
C MET A 84 0.91 7.73 -8.02
N ALA A 85 0.36 7.76 -6.79
CA ALA A 85 -0.47 8.86 -6.32
C ALA A 85 0.31 10.19 -6.36
N LYS A 86 1.60 10.18 -6.01
CA LYS A 86 2.46 11.36 -6.07
C LYS A 86 2.79 11.77 -7.50
N ALA A 87 3.20 10.83 -8.35
CA ALA A 87 3.55 11.11 -9.74
C ALA A 87 2.37 11.71 -10.52
N ARG A 88 1.14 11.31 -10.18
CA ARG A 88 -0.08 11.86 -10.77
C ARG A 88 -0.40 13.30 -10.39
N GLN A 89 0.23 13.85 -9.37
CA GLN A 89 0.10 15.28 -9.06
C GLN A 89 0.84 16.13 -10.09
N ALA A 90 1.87 15.59 -10.74
CA ALA A 90 2.64 16.29 -11.77
C ALA A 90 2.27 15.89 -13.20
N TRP A 91 1.93 14.62 -13.43
CA TRP A 91 1.72 14.11 -14.79
C TRP A 91 0.40 13.34 -14.92
N SER A 92 -0.31 13.59 -16.02
CA SER A 92 -1.55 12.89 -16.37
C SER A 92 -1.30 11.72 -17.34
N GLY A 93 -2.25 10.79 -17.39
CA GLY A 93 -2.23 9.69 -18.35
C GLY A 93 -1.03 8.73 -18.17
N ARG A 94 -0.39 8.38 -19.29
CA ARG A 94 0.69 7.38 -19.34
C ARG A 94 2.03 7.88 -18.78
N ALA A 95 2.23 9.21 -18.71
CA ALA A 95 3.53 9.81 -18.39
C ALA A 95 4.08 9.38 -17.02
N ALA A 96 3.22 9.18 -16.00
CA ALA A 96 3.65 8.65 -14.71
C ALA A 96 4.21 7.21 -14.80
N ILE A 97 3.62 6.38 -15.67
CA ILE A 97 4.07 5.01 -15.93
C ILE A 97 5.36 5.02 -16.75
N ASP A 98 5.44 5.90 -17.74
CA ASP A 98 6.63 6.06 -18.58
C ASP A 98 7.82 6.52 -17.75
N TRP A 99 7.62 7.46 -16.80
CA TRP A 99 8.67 7.86 -15.85
C TRP A 99 9.10 6.70 -14.95
N LEU A 100 8.15 5.96 -14.38
CA LEU A 100 8.44 4.81 -13.51
C LEU A 100 9.26 3.70 -14.19
N THR A 101 9.07 3.55 -15.50
CA THR A 101 9.63 2.44 -16.29
C THR A 101 10.78 2.88 -17.19
N GLY A 102 10.98 4.19 -17.35
CA GLY A 102 12.09 4.79 -18.06
C GLY A 102 13.34 4.95 -17.19
N SER A 103 14.46 5.27 -17.83
CA SER A 103 15.72 5.60 -17.14
C SER A 103 15.60 6.94 -16.44
N CYS A 104 16.04 7.03 -15.19
CA CYS A 104 16.00 8.25 -14.39
C CYS A 104 17.42 8.69 -14.00
N ALA A 105 17.85 9.87 -14.45
CA ALA A 105 19.19 10.39 -14.15
C ALA A 105 19.42 10.64 -12.64
N LEU A 106 18.36 10.96 -11.89
CA LEU A 106 18.40 11.16 -10.44
C LEU A 106 18.59 9.84 -9.66
N LEU A 107 18.49 8.71 -10.35
CA LEU A 107 18.66 7.37 -9.80
C LEU A 107 19.80 6.64 -10.54
N ASP A 108 20.86 7.36 -10.93
CA ASP A 108 22.03 6.83 -11.65
C ASP A 108 21.67 6.11 -12.96
N GLY A 109 20.60 6.57 -13.62
CA GLY A 109 20.08 5.97 -14.85
C GLY A 109 19.23 4.72 -14.63
N ALA A 110 19.04 4.27 -13.40
CA ALA A 110 18.15 3.16 -13.08
C ALA A 110 16.68 3.52 -13.35
N ARG A 111 15.85 2.49 -13.55
CA ARG A 111 14.39 2.67 -13.62
C ARG A 111 13.83 2.85 -12.21
N PRO A 112 12.97 3.83 -11.96
CA PRO A 112 12.37 4.02 -10.63
C PRO A 112 11.68 2.77 -10.09
N ILE A 113 11.02 1.96 -10.93
CA ILE A 113 10.38 0.71 -10.50
C ILE A 113 11.41 -0.33 -9.99
N ASP A 114 12.61 -0.36 -10.55
CA ASP A 114 13.65 -1.29 -10.09
C ASP A 114 14.25 -0.84 -8.75
N VAL A 115 14.46 0.46 -8.59
CA VAL A 115 14.87 1.06 -7.31
C VAL A 115 13.79 0.83 -6.25
N LEU A 116 12.51 0.98 -6.60
CA LEU A 116 11.38 0.70 -5.70
C LEU A 116 11.42 -0.74 -5.16
N LYS A 117 11.64 -1.71 -6.06
CA LYS A 117 11.74 -3.14 -5.71
C LYS A 117 12.95 -3.48 -4.85
N ALA A 118 14.07 -2.78 -5.05
CA ALA A 118 15.34 -3.06 -4.39
C ALA A 118 15.49 -2.34 -3.03
N SER A 119 15.06 -1.07 -2.98
CA SER A 119 15.40 -0.12 -1.92
C SER A 119 14.18 0.56 -1.29
N GLY A 120 12.96 0.26 -1.76
CA GLY A 120 11.74 0.87 -1.27
C GLY A 120 11.47 2.26 -1.87
N SER A 121 10.44 2.94 -1.34
CA SER A 121 9.90 4.17 -1.92
C SER A 121 10.73 5.42 -1.66
N THR A 122 11.51 5.49 -0.58
CA THR A 122 12.25 6.70 -0.18
C THR A 122 13.09 7.33 -1.30
N PRO A 123 14.04 6.63 -1.95
CA PRO A 123 14.85 7.22 -3.02
C PRO A 123 14.01 7.62 -4.24
N VAL A 124 12.97 6.83 -4.57
CA VAL A 124 12.08 7.11 -5.70
C VAL A 124 11.26 8.37 -5.47
N VAL A 125 10.75 8.56 -4.26
CA VAL A 125 9.96 9.73 -3.87
C VAL A 125 10.83 10.97 -3.84
N GLN A 126 12.08 10.88 -3.38
CA GLN A 126 13.04 11.99 -3.42
C GLN A 126 13.36 12.40 -4.86
N ALA A 127 13.62 11.44 -5.75
CA ALA A 127 13.84 11.73 -7.16
C ALA A 127 12.59 12.34 -7.81
N LEU A 128 11.40 11.86 -7.43
CA LEU A 128 10.14 12.39 -7.90
C LEU A 128 9.92 13.84 -7.45
N ASP A 129 10.18 14.15 -6.17
CA ASP A 129 10.09 15.51 -5.64
C ASP A 129 10.96 16.50 -6.42
N VAL A 130 12.18 16.10 -6.78
CA VAL A 130 13.08 16.94 -7.60
C VAL A 130 12.56 17.06 -9.03
N ALA A 131 12.01 16.00 -9.62
CA ALA A 131 11.46 16.03 -10.98
C ALA A 131 10.17 16.86 -11.11
N MET A 132 9.47 17.10 -10.00
CA MET A 132 8.22 17.87 -9.92
C MET A 132 8.43 19.36 -9.59
N ALA A 133 9.63 19.74 -9.14
CA ALA A 133 10.00 21.11 -8.79
C ALA A 133 10.30 21.95 -10.03
#